data_AF-A0A9Y2D5Z1-F1
#
_entry.id   AF-A0A9Y2D5Z1-F1
#
_cell.length_a   1.000
_cell.length_b   1.000
_cell.length_c   1.000
_cell.angle_alpha   90.00
_cell.angle_beta   90.00
_cell.angle_gamma   90.00
#
_symmetry.space_group_name_H-M   'P 1'
#
loop_
_entity.id
_entity.type
_entity.pdbx_description
1 polymer ?
#
loop_
_entity_poly.entity_id
_entity_poly.type
_entity_poly.pdbx_seq_one_letter_code
_entity_poly.pdbx_strand_id
1 'polypeptide(L)'
;MYPYQKTRVIPLAFLIALTAGCAHQQQPPQPSESERLAAAYPDAETMTIARSDESGPRVVATGLDQATHEVEPDVYRDRDASRVEVMRGGRYALVTANATLQQRNLLEQTINISIPASMDPSVEDGLRYTLQHTGYSLCAPQGKPQELLYSRPLPAAHFRLGPMPLREALQVLAGSAFEVQADPIARTICYQVRDQRLIEEISHDG
;
A
#
# COMPACT_ATOMS: atom_id res chain seq x y z
N MET A 1 6.42 3.98 -89.72
CA MET A 1 7.25 5.14 -89.35
C MET A 1 7.24 5.22 -87.82
N TYR A 2 8.20 4.53 -87.18
CA TYR A 2 8.49 4.75 -85.74
C TYR A 2 9.33 6.00 -85.63
N PRO A 3 9.03 6.87 -84.65
CA PRO A 3 9.97 7.08 -83.54
C PRO A 3 9.20 7.41 -82.22
N TYR A 4 9.71 7.39 -81.00
CA TYR A 4 10.96 6.98 -80.37
C TYR A 4 10.66 7.05 -78.86
N GLN A 5 10.91 5.95 -78.14
CA GLN A 5 10.74 5.85 -76.69
C GLN A 5 11.85 6.67 -76.01
N LYS A 6 11.49 7.57 -75.09
CA LYS A 6 12.49 8.26 -74.25
C LYS A 6 12.12 8.08 -72.78
N THR A 7 12.68 7.03 -72.20
CA THR A 7 12.82 6.78 -70.78
C THR A 7 13.61 7.92 -70.13
N ARG A 8 13.05 8.58 -69.10
CA ARG A 8 13.80 9.38 -68.13
C ARG A 8 13.29 9.11 -66.72
N VAL A 9 13.98 8.17 -66.09
CA VAL A 9 14.44 8.12 -64.70
C VAL A 9 13.75 9.07 -63.71
N ILE A 10 12.99 8.49 -62.81
CA ILE A 10 12.41 9.11 -61.60
C ILE A 10 13.57 9.30 -60.60
N PRO A 11 13.93 10.54 -60.18
CA PRO A 11 14.78 10.71 -59.03
C PRO A 11 13.93 10.51 -57.77
N LEU A 12 14.22 9.41 -57.09
CA LEU A 12 13.69 9.02 -55.79
C LEU A 12 14.23 10.01 -54.74
N ALA A 13 13.50 11.10 -54.52
CA ALA A 13 13.75 11.98 -53.40
C ALA A 13 13.30 11.25 -52.13
N PHE A 14 14.28 10.70 -51.41
CA PHE A 14 14.13 10.17 -50.06
C PHE A 14 13.58 11.27 -49.15
N LEU A 15 12.26 11.29 -48.95
CA LEU A 15 11.64 11.89 -47.79
C LEU A 15 12.01 11.00 -46.59
N ILE A 16 13.05 11.41 -45.86
CA ILE A 16 13.33 10.90 -44.52
C ILE A 16 12.17 11.41 -43.64
N ALA A 17 11.10 10.63 -43.57
CA ALA A 17 10.12 10.77 -42.52
C ALA A 17 10.85 10.50 -41.22
N LEU A 18 11.11 11.56 -40.45
CA LEU A 18 11.47 11.48 -39.04
C LEU A 18 10.36 10.71 -38.34
N THR A 19 10.52 9.40 -38.20
CA THR A 19 9.77 8.61 -37.24
C THR A 19 10.23 9.11 -35.87
N ALA A 20 9.55 10.13 -35.36
CA ALA A 20 9.55 10.44 -33.94
C ALA A 20 9.05 9.17 -33.25
N GLY A 21 9.99 8.34 -32.80
CA GLY A 21 9.69 7.23 -31.93
C GLY A 21 9.02 7.83 -30.71
N CYS A 22 7.73 7.51 -30.53
CA CYS A 22 7.08 7.69 -29.25
C CYS A 22 7.79 6.74 -28.28
N ALA A 23 8.89 7.20 -27.68
CA ALA A 23 9.38 6.66 -26.43
C ALA A 23 8.20 6.74 -25.49
N HIS A 24 7.63 5.58 -25.17
CA HIS A 24 6.51 5.44 -24.26
C HIS A 24 7.05 5.88 -22.90
N GLN A 25 6.92 7.17 -22.61
CA GLN A 25 7.37 7.79 -21.38
C GLN A 25 6.43 7.27 -20.29
N GLN A 26 6.80 6.14 -19.69
CA GLN A 26 6.24 5.70 -18.43
C GLN A 26 6.52 6.82 -17.45
N GLN A 27 5.49 7.61 -17.14
CA GLN A 27 5.55 8.60 -16.09
C GLN A 27 6.07 7.87 -14.85
N PRO A 28 7.15 8.36 -14.19
CA PRO A 28 7.62 7.73 -12.98
C PRO A 28 6.44 7.64 -11.99
N PRO A 29 6.31 6.53 -11.25
CA PRO A 29 5.24 6.37 -10.28
C PRO A 29 5.20 7.61 -9.38
N GLN A 30 4.00 8.17 -9.21
CA GLN A 30 3.83 9.32 -8.31
C GLN A 30 4.25 8.88 -6.90
N PRO A 31 5.10 9.65 -6.20
CA PRO A 31 5.53 9.31 -4.86
C PRO A 31 4.31 9.23 -3.93
N SER A 32 4.33 8.23 -3.04
CA SER A 32 3.32 8.06 -1.99
C SER A 32 3.23 9.28 -1.08
N GLU A 33 2.13 9.41 -0.33
CA GLU A 33 1.99 10.53 0.60
C GLU A 33 3.08 10.49 1.67
N SER A 34 3.44 9.28 2.11
CA SER A 34 4.60 9.01 2.96
C SER A 34 5.90 9.61 2.39
N GLU A 35 6.23 9.31 1.13
CA GLU A 35 7.44 9.82 0.48
C GLU A 35 7.43 11.34 0.30
N ARG A 36 6.25 11.92 0.03
CA ARG A 36 6.08 13.36 -0.10
C ARG A 36 6.26 14.08 1.23
N LEU A 37 5.71 13.52 2.31
CA LEU A 37 5.86 14.07 3.66
C LEU A 37 7.29 13.95 4.16
N ALA A 38 7.97 12.83 3.89
CA ALA A 38 9.39 12.68 4.20
C ALA A 38 10.26 13.73 3.49
N ALA A 39 9.98 14.03 2.22
CA ALA A 39 10.68 15.08 1.47
C ALA A 39 10.37 16.51 1.98
N ALA A 40 9.17 16.74 2.52
CA ALA A 40 8.76 18.03 3.07
C ALA A 40 9.31 18.28 4.49
N TYR A 41 9.62 17.22 5.25
CA TYR A 41 10.13 17.28 6.62
C TYR A 41 11.43 16.46 6.78
N PRO A 42 12.55 16.93 6.23
CA PRO A 42 13.82 16.19 6.23
C PRO A 42 14.43 15.97 7.62
N ASP A 43 14.06 16.79 8.63
CA ASP A 43 14.61 16.71 9.99
C ASP A 43 13.81 15.80 10.94
N ALA A 44 12.78 15.09 10.45
CA ALA A 44 11.96 14.21 11.28
C ALA A 44 12.77 13.07 11.93
N GLU A 45 13.89 12.66 11.33
CA GLU A 45 14.81 11.66 11.91
C GLU A 45 15.77 12.26 12.96
N THR A 46 15.92 13.59 13.02
CA THR A 46 16.96 14.28 13.81
C THR A 46 16.44 14.93 15.10
N MET A 47 15.18 14.72 15.48
CA MET A 47 14.66 15.17 16.79
C MET A 47 15.00 14.18 17.91
N THR A 48 16.29 13.98 18.19
CA THR A 48 16.72 13.41 19.47
C THR A 48 16.85 14.55 20.49
N ILE A 49 15.86 14.69 21.36
CA ILE A 49 15.93 15.67 22.46
C ILE A 49 16.99 15.18 23.47
N ALA A 50 18.06 15.96 23.61
CA ALA A 50 19.03 15.80 24.67
C ALA A 50 18.31 15.91 26.03
N ARG A 51 18.43 14.86 26.85
CA ARG A 51 17.88 14.82 28.21
C ARG A 51 18.62 15.83 29.09
N SER A 52 18.05 17.03 29.23
CA SER A 52 18.49 18.01 30.23
C SER A 52 17.96 17.60 31.59
N ASP A 53 18.89 17.20 32.44
CA ASP A 53 18.69 16.91 33.85
C ASP A 53 18.75 18.23 34.61
N GLU A 54 17.62 18.81 35.05
CA GLU A 54 17.66 19.82 36.11
C GLU A 54 16.35 19.93 36.90
N SER A 55 16.48 19.69 38.21
CA SER A 55 15.44 19.77 39.22
C SER A 55 15.41 21.17 39.82
N GLY A 56 14.27 21.88 39.69
CA GLY A 56 13.98 23.14 40.40
C GLY A 56 12.47 23.41 40.52
N PRO A 57 11.96 24.02 41.61
CA PRO A 57 10.52 24.05 41.87
C PRO A 57 9.80 25.33 41.38
N ARG A 58 8.55 25.10 40.92
CA ARG A 58 7.36 25.99 40.79
C ARG A 58 7.30 26.96 39.60
N VAL A 59 6.20 26.89 38.84
CA VAL A 59 5.04 27.82 38.86
C VAL A 59 3.86 27.15 38.12
N VAL A 60 2.65 27.22 38.68
CA VAL A 60 1.39 26.79 38.05
C VAL A 60 0.94 27.90 37.10
N ALA A 61 0.99 27.65 35.79
CA ALA A 61 0.35 28.48 34.78
C ALA A 61 -0.74 27.66 34.07
N THR A 62 -1.97 28.16 34.12
CA THR A 62 -3.15 27.57 33.52
C THR A 62 -3.12 27.70 31.99
N GLY A 63 -2.92 26.58 31.30
CA GLY A 63 -3.74 26.17 30.15
C GLY A 63 -3.52 26.77 28.75
N LEU A 64 -2.55 27.64 28.50
CA LEU A 64 -2.28 28.16 27.13
C LEU A 64 -0.84 28.00 26.62
N ASP A 65 0.09 27.54 27.46
CA ASP A 65 1.53 27.43 27.11
C ASP A 65 2.10 26.02 27.38
N GLN A 66 1.27 24.97 27.38
CA GLN A 66 1.80 23.62 27.54
C GLN A 66 2.53 23.19 26.26
N ALA A 67 3.85 23.07 26.37
CA ALA A 67 4.67 22.42 25.36
C ALA A 67 4.04 21.06 25.03
N THR A 68 3.86 20.79 23.73
CA THR A 68 3.47 19.47 23.25
C THR A 68 4.46 18.45 23.82
N HIS A 69 3.95 17.43 24.48
CA HIS A 69 4.75 16.32 25.00
C HIS A 69 4.46 15.07 24.18
N GLU A 70 5.50 14.30 23.88
CA GLU A 70 5.34 12.98 23.29
C GLU A 70 4.61 12.05 24.27
N VAL A 71 3.67 11.26 23.76
CA VAL A 71 2.85 10.35 24.58
C VAL A 71 3.62 9.04 24.75
N GLU A 72 4.04 8.74 25.98
CA GLU A 72 4.74 7.50 26.35
C GLU A 72 3.87 6.63 27.28
N PRO A 73 3.92 5.28 27.18
CA PRO A 73 4.70 4.51 26.21
C PRO A 73 4.07 4.49 24.80
N ASP A 74 4.88 4.62 23.76
CA ASP A 74 4.41 4.43 22.37
C ASP A 74 4.22 2.94 22.05
N VAL A 75 2.96 2.57 21.83
CA VAL A 75 2.49 1.21 21.51
C VAL A 75 3.12 0.61 20.24
N TYR A 76 3.70 1.44 19.36
CA TYR A 76 4.37 1.04 18.12
C TYR A 76 5.90 1.01 18.21
N ARG A 77 6.50 1.76 19.14
CA ARG A 77 7.96 1.77 19.37
C ARG A 77 8.38 0.76 20.42
N ASP A 78 7.50 0.46 21.37
CA ASP A 78 7.77 -0.47 22.44
C ASP A 78 7.79 -1.91 21.90
N ARG A 79 9.00 -2.38 21.56
CA ARG A 79 9.27 -3.78 21.18
C ARG A 79 8.99 -4.74 22.34
N ASP A 80 8.87 -4.23 23.57
CA ASP A 80 8.53 -4.99 24.76
C ASP A 80 7.01 -5.06 24.96
N ALA A 81 6.30 -5.55 23.93
CA ALA A 81 4.91 -5.98 24.00
C ALA A 81 4.66 -7.13 25.01
N SER A 82 5.63 -7.41 25.87
CA SER A 82 5.66 -8.48 26.87
C SER A 82 4.99 -8.10 28.19
N ARG A 83 4.75 -6.80 28.48
CA ARG A 83 3.97 -6.40 29.66
C ARG A 83 2.48 -6.54 29.38
N VAL A 84 2.01 -7.79 29.37
CA VAL A 84 0.59 -8.11 29.34
C VAL A 84 0.00 -7.66 30.66
N GLU A 85 -0.62 -6.49 30.70
CA GLU A 85 -1.38 -6.06 31.86
C GLU A 85 -2.66 -6.88 31.92
N VAL A 86 -2.70 -7.83 32.86
CA VAL A 86 -3.81 -8.76 33.01
C VAL A 86 -4.67 -8.31 34.19
N MET A 87 -5.95 -8.06 33.92
CA MET A 87 -6.96 -7.82 34.95
C MET A 87 -7.72 -9.12 35.23
N ARG A 88 -8.11 -9.34 36.50
CA ARG A 88 -8.97 -10.48 36.87
C ARG A 88 -10.42 -10.20 36.44
N GLY A 89 -10.90 -10.95 35.45
CA GLY A 89 -12.31 -11.04 35.11
C GLY A 89 -13.01 -12.17 35.87
N GLY A 90 -14.07 -11.88 36.62
CA GLY A 90 -14.88 -12.91 37.28
C GLY A 90 -14.07 -13.93 38.12
N ARG A 91 -14.61 -15.16 38.28
CA ARG A 91 -13.95 -16.22 39.09
C ARG A 91 -12.87 -17.01 38.33
N TYR A 92 -12.80 -16.93 37.01
CA TYR A 92 -11.89 -17.75 36.19
C TYR A 92 -11.36 -17.07 34.91
N ALA A 93 -11.58 -15.77 34.70
CA ALA A 93 -11.11 -15.10 33.50
C ALA A 93 -9.94 -14.16 33.81
N LEU A 94 -8.93 -14.20 32.95
CA LEU A 94 -7.88 -13.20 32.87
C LEU A 94 -8.14 -12.42 31.58
N VAL A 95 -8.28 -11.10 31.68
CA VAL A 95 -8.45 -10.23 30.50
C VAL A 95 -7.22 -9.35 30.35
N THR A 96 -6.67 -9.31 29.15
CA THR A 96 -5.57 -8.41 28.81
C THR A 96 -6.14 -7.01 28.59
N ALA A 97 -5.59 -6.00 29.28
CA ALA A 97 -5.99 -4.59 29.16
C ALA A 97 -5.30 -3.85 28.00
N ASN A 98 -4.38 -4.52 27.30
CA ASN A 98 -3.65 -3.95 26.17
C ASN A 98 -4.46 -4.03 24.88
N ALA A 99 -4.23 -3.08 23.96
CA ALA A 99 -4.74 -3.18 22.60
C ALA A 99 -4.26 -4.50 21.95
N THR A 100 -5.17 -5.21 21.30
CA THR A 100 -4.90 -6.45 20.56
C THR A 100 -4.05 -6.20 19.32
N LEU A 101 -3.43 -7.24 18.77
CA LEU A 101 -2.64 -7.13 17.54
C LEU A 101 -3.47 -6.54 16.39
N GLN A 102 -4.73 -6.97 16.25
CA GLN A 102 -5.64 -6.48 15.20
C GLN A 102 -6.03 -5.01 15.36
N GLN A 103 -6.07 -4.51 16.60
CA GLN A 103 -6.34 -3.09 16.89
C GLN A 103 -5.13 -2.21 16.61
N ARG A 104 -3.92 -2.71 16.86
CA ARG A 104 -2.66 -2.00 16.57
C ARG A 104 -2.31 -2.05 15.09
N ASN A 105 -2.39 -3.23 14.50
CA ASN A 105 -2.11 -3.45 13.09
C ASN A 105 -3.41 -3.78 12.37
N LEU A 106 -3.96 -2.76 11.71
CA LEU A 106 -5.23 -2.86 11.01
C LEU A 106 -5.22 -3.90 9.86
N LEU A 107 -4.06 -4.26 9.32
CA LEU A 107 -3.96 -5.32 8.31
C LEU A 107 -4.04 -6.74 8.90
N GLU A 108 -3.97 -6.88 10.22
CA GLU A 108 -4.19 -8.16 10.94
C GLU A 108 -5.65 -8.36 11.34
N GLN A 109 -6.53 -7.38 11.08
CA GLN A 109 -7.96 -7.51 11.35
C GLN A 109 -8.52 -8.76 10.66
N THR A 110 -9.25 -9.58 11.41
CA THR A 110 -9.91 -10.76 10.86
C THR A 110 -11.14 -10.33 10.07
N ILE A 111 -11.15 -10.66 8.77
CA ILE A 111 -12.29 -10.41 7.89
C ILE A 111 -13.05 -11.71 7.63
N ASN A 112 -14.36 -11.59 7.52
CA ASN A 112 -15.27 -12.64 7.06
C ASN A 112 -16.38 -11.99 6.23
N ILE A 113 -16.17 -11.91 4.93
CA ILE A 113 -17.00 -11.13 4.01
C ILE A 113 -17.68 -12.02 2.98
N SER A 114 -18.87 -11.59 2.56
CA SER A 114 -19.61 -12.16 1.44
C SER A 114 -19.88 -11.05 0.43
N ILE A 115 -19.22 -11.09 -0.72
CA ILE A 115 -19.38 -10.14 -1.81
C ILE A 115 -20.61 -10.54 -2.64
N PRO A 116 -21.56 -9.64 -2.92
CA PRO A 116 -22.73 -9.95 -3.73
C PRO A 116 -22.38 -10.36 -5.16
N ALA A 117 -22.76 -11.58 -5.54
CA ALA A 117 -22.48 -12.13 -6.88
C ALA A 117 -23.39 -11.56 -7.99
N SER A 118 -24.48 -10.89 -7.64
CA SER A 118 -25.56 -10.52 -8.57
C SER A 118 -25.21 -9.43 -9.58
N MET A 119 -23.98 -8.93 -9.59
CA MET A 119 -23.53 -7.81 -10.42
C MET A 119 -22.26 -8.12 -11.23
N ASP A 120 -21.85 -9.39 -11.33
CA ASP A 120 -20.58 -9.79 -11.97
C ASP A 120 -19.40 -8.88 -11.54
N PRO A 121 -19.12 -8.78 -10.23
CA PRO A 121 -18.20 -7.79 -9.69
C PRO A 121 -16.80 -7.96 -10.29
N SER A 122 -16.08 -6.86 -10.44
CA SER A 122 -14.66 -6.88 -10.79
C SER A 122 -13.78 -7.15 -9.57
N VAL A 123 -12.49 -7.43 -9.79
CA VAL A 123 -11.49 -7.49 -8.71
C VAL A 123 -11.42 -6.16 -7.98
N GLU A 124 -11.54 -5.02 -8.68
CA GLU A 124 -11.60 -3.70 -8.03
C GLU A 124 -12.78 -3.59 -7.07
N ASP A 125 -13.98 -4.02 -7.49
CA ASP A 125 -15.17 -4.02 -6.64
C ASP A 125 -14.98 -4.91 -5.42
N GLY A 126 -14.40 -6.09 -5.61
CA GLY A 126 -14.09 -7.01 -4.51
C GLY A 126 -13.09 -6.42 -3.51
N LEU A 127 -12.05 -5.74 -4.00
CA LEU A 127 -11.07 -5.04 -3.16
C LEU A 127 -11.71 -3.89 -2.38
N ARG A 128 -12.50 -3.05 -3.06
CA ARG A 128 -13.22 -1.93 -2.44
C ARG A 128 -14.20 -2.44 -1.38
N TYR A 129 -14.92 -3.53 -1.65
CA TYR A 129 -15.82 -4.16 -0.70
C TYR A 129 -15.08 -4.70 0.52
N THR A 130 -13.95 -5.37 0.31
CA THR A 130 -13.12 -5.94 1.38
C THR A 130 -12.54 -4.87 2.30
N LEU A 131 -12.22 -3.69 1.75
CA LEU A 131 -11.65 -2.58 2.51
C LEU A 131 -12.68 -1.76 3.30
N GLN A 132 -13.99 -2.00 3.12
CA GLN A 132 -15.02 -1.28 3.86
C GLN A 132 -14.84 -1.45 5.38
N HIS A 133 -14.89 -0.33 6.09
CA HIS A 133 -14.73 -0.27 7.56
C HIS A 133 -13.38 -0.73 8.12
N THR A 134 -12.38 -1.02 7.27
CA THR A 134 -11.04 -1.43 7.72
C THR A 134 -10.15 -0.27 8.13
N GLY A 135 -10.50 0.95 7.69
CA GLY A 135 -9.67 2.15 7.82
C GLY A 135 -8.64 2.34 6.71
N TYR A 136 -8.61 1.46 5.70
CA TYR A 136 -7.83 1.61 4.47
C TYR A 136 -8.73 1.86 3.25
N SER A 137 -8.18 2.50 2.23
CA SER A 137 -8.82 2.69 0.92
C SER A 137 -7.96 2.15 -0.22
N LEU A 138 -8.57 1.78 -1.34
CA LEU A 138 -7.85 1.31 -2.52
C LEU A 138 -7.31 2.52 -3.31
N CYS A 139 -6.02 2.53 -3.62
CA CYS A 139 -5.45 3.59 -4.43
C CYS A 139 -5.83 3.44 -5.91
N ALA A 140 -5.83 4.57 -6.63
CA ALA A 140 -6.04 4.56 -8.08
C ALA A 140 -4.97 3.69 -8.79
N PRO A 141 -5.30 3.07 -9.93
CA PRO A 141 -4.31 2.28 -10.66
C PRO A 141 -3.13 3.16 -11.09
N GLN A 142 -1.93 2.77 -10.67
CA GLN A 142 -0.69 3.52 -10.93
C GLN A 142 -0.05 3.18 -12.28
N GLY A 143 -0.59 2.20 -13.00
CA GLY A 143 -0.08 1.73 -14.27
C GLY A 143 -0.92 0.64 -14.90
N LYS A 144 -0.52 0.20 -16.10
CA LYS A 144 -1.22 -0.83 -16.90
C LYS A 144 -1.41 -2.17 -16.17
N PRO A 145 -0.45 -2.69 -15.39
CA PRO A 145 -0.67 -3.91 -14.64
C PRO A 145 -1.84 -3.81 -13.64
N GLN A 146 -1.96 -2.69 -12.93
CA GLN A 146 -3.01 -2.45 -11.94
C GLN A 146 -4.36 -2.22 -12.64
N GLU A 147 -4.40 -1.44 -13.72
CA GLU A 147 -5.60 -1.31 -14.56
C GLU A 147 -6.12 -2.68 -15.04
N LEU A 148 -5.19 -3.55 -15.45
CA LEU A 148 -5.52 -4.90 -15.90
C LEU A 148 -6.05 -5.77 -14.76
N LEU A 149 -5.43 -5.73 -13.57
CA LEU A 149 -5.89 -6.46 -12.40
C LEU A 149 -7.30 -6.02 -12.00
N TYR A 150 -7.49 -4.71 -11.84
CA TYR A 150 -8.72 -4.10 -11.34
C TYR A 150 -9.92 -4.38 -12.25
N SER A 151 -9.70 -4.41 -13.56
CA SER A 151 -10.73 -4.72 -14.56
C SER A 151 -11.07 -6.21 -14.71
N ARG A 152 -10.32 -7.13 -14.08
CA ARG A 152 -10.64 -8.57 -14.18
C ARG A 152 -11.96 -8.88 -13.48
N PRO A 153 -12.75 -9.84 -14.00
CA PRO A 153 -13.90 -10.35 -13.26
C PRO A 153 -13.42 -11.00 -11.95
N LEU A 154 -14.16 -10.78 -10.87
CA LEU A 154 -13.89 -11.38 -9.58
C LEU A 154 -14.15 -12.90 -9.66
N PRO A 155 -13.16 -13.76 -9.38
CA PRO A 155 -13.37 -15.20 -9.38
C PRO A 155 -14.45 -15.62 -8.39
N ALA A 156 -15.29 -16.59 -8.75
CA ALA A 156 -16.38 -17.07 -7.88
C ALA A 156 -15.87 -17.58 -6.51
N ALA A 157 -14.66 -18.12 -6.45
CA ALA A 157 -14.01 -18.53 -5.21
C ALA A 157 -13.78 -17.36 -4.23
N HIS A 158 -13.68 -16.13 -4.73
CA HIS A 158 -13.45 -14.93 -3.93
C HIS A 158 -14.76 -14.25 -3.47
N PHE A 159 -15.94 -14.75 -3.85
CA PHE A 159 -17.21 -14.18 -3.38
C PHE A 159 -17.42 -14.37 -1.87
N ARG A 160 -16.72 -15.33 -1.26
CA ARG A 160 -16.72 -15.55 0.18
C ARG A 160 -15.29 -15.66 0.64
N LEU A 161 -14.88 -14.76 1.53
CA LEU A 161 -13.53 -14.69 2.06
C LEU A 161 -13.60 -14.65 3.58
N GLY A 162 -12.99 -15.63 4.26
CA GLY A 162 -12.79 -15.62 5.70
C GLY A 162 -12.95 -16.99 6.37
N PRO A 163 -12.76 -17.06 7.70
CA PRO A 163 -12.10 -16.07 8.54
C PRO A 163 -10.58 -16.06 8.28
N MET A 164 -10.01 -14.90 7.95
CA MET A 164 -8.56 -14.72 7.75
C MET A 164 -8.14 -13.27 7.97
N PRO A 165 -6.84 -12.95 8.12
CA PRO A 165 -6.36 -11.57 8.21
C PRO A 165 -6.64 -10.76 6.93
N LEU A 166 -6.91 -9.45 7.08
CA LEU A 166 -7.14 -8.53 5.97
C LEU A 166 -5.98 -8.55 4.96
N ARG A 167 -4.72 -8.55 5.42
CA ARG A 167 -3.54 -8.69 4.55
C ARG A 167 -3.65 -9.90 3.63
N GLU A 168 -4.01 -11.05 4.17
CA GLU A 168 -4.08 -12.30 3.42
C GLU A 168 -5.19 -12.23 2.37
N ALA A 169 -6.37 -11.74 2.76
CA ALA A 169 -7.47 -11.53 1.82
C ALA A 169 -7.08 -10.60 0.65
N LEU A 170 -6.36 -9.51 0.93
CA LEU A 170 -5.87 -8.57 -0.10
C LEU A 170 -4.84 -9.20 -1.05
N GLN A 171 -4.02 -10.13 -0.56
CA GLN A 171 -3.08 -10.90 -1.38
C GLN A 171 -3.82 -11.93 -2.24
N VAL A 172 -4.79 -12.65 -1.67
CA VAL A 172 -5.62 -13.63 -2.40
C VAL A 172 -6.39 -12.95 -3.52
N LEU A 173 -7.01 -11.79 -3.27
CA LEU A 173 -7.77 -11.04 -4.27
C LEU A 173 -6.90 -10.58 -5.45
N ALA A 174 -5.64 -10.22 -5.20
CA ALA A 174 -4.74 -9.76 -6.25
C ALA A 174 -4.01 -10.89 -6.99
N GLY A 175 -3.85 -12.04 -6.33
CA GLY A 175 -3.13 -13.19 -6.87
C GLY A 175 -1.61 -13.08 -6.78
N SER A 176 -0.93 -14.17 -7.13
CA SER A 176 0.53 -14.34 -6.93
C SER A 176 1.41 -13.40 -7.78
N ALA A 177 0.89 -12.89 -8.89
CA ALA A 177 1.62 -11.96 -9.77
C ALA A 177 1.81 -10.57 -9.15
N PHE A 178 1.11 -10.26 -8.06
CA PHE A 178 1.14 -8.97 -7.39
C PHE A 178 1.64 -9.07 -5.95
N GLU A 179 2.13 -7.94 -5.46
CA GLU A 179 2.44 -7.70 -4.06
C GLU A 179 1.60 -6.53 -3.56
N VAL A 180 1.10 -6.67 -2.32
CA VAL A 180 0.32 -5.63 -1.64
C VAL A 180 1.29 -4.63 -1.01
N GLN A 181 1.11 -3.36 -1.31
CA GLN A 181 1.79 -2.25 -0.65
C GLN A 181 0.79 -1.46 0.18
N ALA A 182 1.11 -1.22 1.44
CA ALA A 182 0.30 -0.38 2.31
C ALA A 182 1.03 0.92 2.60
N ASP A 183 0.37 2.05 2.35
CA ASP A 183 0.79 3.35 2.87
C ASP A 183 0.06 3.57 4.21
N PRO A 184 0.75 3.45 5.37
CA PRO A 184 0.13 3.62 6.67
C PRO A 184 -0.24 5.08 6.98
N ILE A 185 0.39 6.04 6.30
CA ILE A 185 0.13 7.47 6.47
C ILE A 185 -1.12 7.87 5.68
N ALA A 186 -1.13 7.61 4.36
CA ALA A 186 -2.30 7.87 3.52
C ALA A 186 -3.48 6.93 3.79
N ARG A 187 -3.24 5.83 4.52
CA ARG A 187 -4.17 4.72 4.71
C ARG A 187 -4.69 4.19 3.38
N THR A 188 -3.76 3.92 2.47
CA THR A 188 -4.08 3.34 1.16
C THR A 188 -3.43 1.98 0.94
N ILE A 189 -4.09 1.16 0.12
CA ILE A 189 -3.56 -0.10 -0.39
C ILE A 189 -3.32 0.04 -1.89
N CYS A 190 -2.11 -0.31 -2.30
CA CYS A 190 -1.65 -0.31 -3.68
C CYS A 190 -1.06 -1.68 -4.04
N TYR A 191 -0.81 -1.87 -5.34
CA TYR A 191 -0.28 -3.10 -5.86
C TYR A 191 0.92 -2.84 -6.76
N GLN A 192 1.95 -3.68 -6.64
CA GLN A 192 3.04 -3.77 -7.61
C GLN A 192 3.12 -5.16 -8.21
N VAL A 193 3.67 -5.26 -9.42
CA VAL A 193 3.99 -6.54 -10.02
C VAL A 193 5.16 -7.15 -9.26
N ARG A 194 5.03 -8.42 -8.90
CA ARG A 194 6.09 -9.20 -8.26
C ARG A 194 7.20 -9.48 -9.27
N ASP A 195 8.46 -9.30 -8.89
CA ASP A 195 9.57 -9.77 -9.71
C ASP A 195 9.68 -11.29 -9.62
N GLN A 196 9.13 -11.98 -10.62
CA GLN A 196 9.09 -13.44 -10.62
C GLN A 196 10.48 -14.09 -10.70
N ARG A 197 11.52 -13.36 -11.13
CA ARG A 197 12.89 -13.87 -11.20
C ARG A 197 13.52 -14.09 -9.83
N LEU A 198 12.99 -13.43 -8.79
CA LEU A 198 13.49 -13.56 -7.42
C LEU A 198 12.80 -14.70 -6.64
N ILE A 199 11.75 -15.31 -7.20
CA ILE A 199 10.99 -16.38 -6.54
C ILE A 199 11.66 -17.76 -6.75
N GLU A 200 12.33 -17.96 -7.88
CA GLU A 200 12.95 -19.25 -8.24
C GLU A 200 14.16 -19.62 -7.36
N GLU A 201 14.84 -18.64 -6.76
CA GLU A 201 16.03 -18.87 -5.92
C GLU A 201 15.72 -19.58 -4.58
N ILE A 202 14.47 -19.52 -4.09
CA ILE A 202 14.10 -20.10 -2.78
C ILE A 202 13.61 -21.56 -2.92
N SER A 203 13.19 -21.96 -4.12
CA SER A 203 12.62 -23.30 -4.37
C SER A 203 13.65 -24.39 -4.69
N HIS A 204 14.96 -24.09 -4.72
CA HIS A 204 16.00 -25.05 -5.13
C HIS A 204 16.88 -25.59 -3.98
N ASP A 205 16.52 -25.37 -2.71
CA ASP A 205 17.33 -25.82 -1.56
C ASP A 205 16.51 -26.66 -0.55
N GLY A 206 15.58 -27.48 -1.04
CA GLY A 206 14.74 -28.39 -0.24
C GLY A 206 14.84 -29.84 -0.68
#